data_AF-A0A4Q9B6B4-F1
#
_entry.id   AF-A0A4Q9B6B4-F1
#
_cell.length_a   1.000
_cell.length_b   1.000
_cell.length_c   1.000
_cell.angle_alpha   90.00
_cell.angle_beta   90.00
_cell.angle_gamma   90.00
#
_symmetry.space_group_name_H-M   'P 1'
#
loop_
_entity.id
_entity.type
_entity.pdbx_description
1 polymer ?
#
loop_
_entity_poly.entity_id
_entity_poly.type
_entity_poly.pdbx_seq_one_letter_code
_entity_poly.pdbx_strand_id
1 'polypeptide(L)'
;MGQVLEKTHYVLQVGSKGRVVLPAEVRAALGVGEGERLLLTLESDGTVSLKPMRKVVEEVYGLYKDLVPPGVSLVEELIRERREEARREELE
;
A
#
# COMPACT_ATOMS: atom_id res chain seq x y z
N MET A 1 -2.97 2.51 -23.32
CA MET A 1 -3.93 3.63 -23.47
C MET A 1 -4.69 3.79 -22.16
N GLY A 2 -4.03 4.30 -21.11
CA GLY A 2 -4.72 4.66 -19.88
C GLY A 2 -5.30 6.05 -20.09
N GLN A 3 -6.63 6.18 -20.06
CA GLN A 3 -7.26 7.49 -20.00
C GLN A 3 -6.70 8.21 -18.77
N VAL A 4 -5.94 9.27 -19.00
CA VAL A 4 -5.61 10.23 -17.96
C VAL A 4 -6.95 10.83 -17.55
N LEU A 5 -7.45 10.45 -16.38
CA LEU A 5 -8.59 11.13 -15.77
C LEU A 5 -8.21 12.61 -15.70
N GLU A 6 -8.93 13.42 -16.44
CA GLU A 6 -8.78 14.87 -16.41
C GLU A 6 -8.89 15.36 -14.97
N LYS A 7 -8.06 16.33 -14.59
CA LYS A 7 -7.88 16.75 -13.20
C LYS A 7 -9.22 17.29 -12.66
N THR A 8 -9.95 16.45 -11.93
CA THR A 8 -11.28 16.78 -11.43
C THR A 8 -11.17 17.37 -10.03
N HIS A 9 -11.82 18.50 -9.79
CA HIS A 9 -11.76 19.22 -8.52
C HIS A 9 -13.13 19.13 -7.83
N TYR A 10 -13.12 18.77 -6.55
CA TYR A 10 -14.32 18.73 -5.72
C TYR A 10 -14.08 19.58 -4.46
N VAL A 11 -15.04 20.44 -4.13
CA VAL A 11 -15.03 21.15 -2.85
C VAL A 11 -15.72 20.24 -1.83
N LEU A 12 -15.00 19.84 -0.79
CA LEU A 12 -15.53 18.99 0.27
C LEU A 12 -15.73 19.81 1.55
N GLN A 13 -16.80 19.52 2.27
CA GLN A 13 -17.03 20.06 3.60
C GLN A 13 -16.64 19.02 4.66
N VAL A 14 -16.01 19.51 5.73
CA VAL A 14 -15.66 18.70 6.89
C VAL A 14 -16.88 18.60 7.80
N GLY A 15 -17.38 17.39 8.01
CA GLY A 15 -18.49 17.14 8.92
C GLY A 15 -18.10 17.29 10.39
N SER A 16 -19.10 17.21 11.28
CA SER A 16 -19.00 17.45 12.73
C SER A 16 -17.96 16.61 13.49
N LYS A 17 -17.41 15.56 12.87
CA LYS A 17 -16.38 14.67 13.45
C LYS A 17 -15.09 14.63 12.63
N GLY A 18 -14.80 15.66 11.83
CA GLY A 18 -13.60 15.67 10.97
C GLY A 18 -13.70 14.75 9.74
N ARG A 19 -14.90 14.22 9.44
CA ARG A 19 -15.11 13.31 8.30
C ARG A 19 -15.32 14.10 7.03
N VAL A 20 -14.69 13.66 5.94
CA VAL A 20 -14.98 14.14 4.58
C VAL A 20 -15.69 13.03 3.80
N VAL A 21 -16.67 13.42 2.99
CA VAL A 21 -17.40 12.49 2.14
C VAL A 21 -16.73 12.47 0.77
N LEU A 22 -16.19 11.32 0.38
CA LEU A 22 -15.70 11.08 -0.98
C LEU A 22 -16.89 10.94 -1.94
N PRO A 23 -17.00 11.76 -3.00
CA PRO A 23 -18.01 11.61 -4.04
C PRO A 23 -18.00 10.22 -4.68
N ALA A 24 -19.14 9.80 -5.22
CA ALA A 24 -19.32 8.44 -5.73
C ALA A 24 -18.37 8.12 -6.89
N GLU A 25 -18.12 9.10 -7.75
CA GLU A 25 -17.22 9.02 -8.90
C GLU A 25 -15.78 8.80 -8.46
N VAL A 26 -15.35 9.51 -7.40
CA VAL A 26 -14.01 9.36 -6.82
C VAL A 26 -13.86 7.98 -6.18
N ARG A 27 -14.88 7.50 -5.46
CA ARG A 27 -14.86 6.13 -4.90
C ARG A 27 -14.73 5.07 -5.98
N ALA A 28 -15.48 5.20 -7.07
CA ALA A 28 -15.43 4.28 -8.20
C ALA A 28 -14.05 4.29 -8.89
N ALA A 29 -13.49 5.48 -9.14
CA ALA A 29 -12.16 5.63 -9.74
C ALA A 29 -11.05 5.02 -8.87
N LEU A 30 -11.14 5.18 -7.54
CA LEU A 30 -10.21 4.57 -6.59
C LEU A 30 -10.51 3.09 -6.32
N GLY A 31 -11.65 2.56 -6.80
CA GLY A 31 -12.11 1.20 -6.51
C GLY A 31 -12.24 0.94 -5.01
N VAL A 32 -12.75 1.91 -4.25
CA VAL A 32 -12.93 1.78 -2.80
C VAL A 32 -14.41 1.60 -2.45
N GLY A 33 -14.69 0.53 -1.72
CA GLY A 33 -16.00 0.18 -1.19
C GLY A 33 -16.05 0.31 0.33
N GLU A 34 -17.11 -0.24 0.92
CA GLU A 34 -17.21 -0.36 2.38
C GLU A 34 -16.13 -1.30 2.91
N GLY A 35 -15.48 -0.92 4.01
CA GLY A 35 -14.39 -1.71 4.63
C GLY A 35 -13.02 -1.59 3.96
N GLU A 36 -12.91 -0.98 2.78
CA GLU A 36 -11.63 -0.68 2.14
C GLU A 36 -10.83 0.38 2.92
N ARG A 37 -9.51 0.23 2.92
CA ARG A 37 -8.58 1.13 3.64
C ARG A 37 -7.89 2.07 2.68
N LEU A 38 -7.87 3.35 3.05
CA LEU A 38 -7.11 4.39 2.37
C LEU A 38 -5.89 4.79 3.22
N LEU A 39 -4.75 4.98 2.56
CA LEU A 39 -3.60 5.67 3.11
C LEU A 39 -3.78 7.17 2.86
N LEU A 40 -3.70 7.97 3.92
CA LEU A 40 -3.59 9.43 3.84
C LEU A 40 -2.14 9.81 4.08
N THR A 41 -1.55 10.54 3.14
CA THR A 41 -0.24 11.16 3.31
C THR A 41 -0.40 12.66 3.35
N LEU A 42 0.17 13.29 4.38
CA LEU A 42 0.30 14.74 4.47
C LEU A 42 1.69 15.11 3.92
N GLU A 43 1.70 15.86 2.83
CA GLU A 43 2.92 16.35 2.21
C GLU A 43 3.40 17.64 2.90
N SER A 44 4.69 17.95 2.76
CA SER A 44 5.30 19.14 3.39
C SER A 44 4.74 20.48 2.86
N ASP A 45 4.13 20.49 1.67
CA ASP A 45 3.49 21.66 1.08
C ASP A 45 2.05 21.89 1.59
N GLY A 46 1.59 21.05 2.52
CA GLY A 46 0.24 21.11 3.09
C GLY A 46 -0.82 20.46 2.21
N THR A 47 -0.45 19.81 1.11
CA THR A 47 -1.36 18.97 0.35
C THR A 47 -1.52 17.60 0.99
N VAL A 48 -2.66 16.96 0.72
CA VAL A 48 -2.92 15.58 1.15
C VAL A 48 -3.15 14.71 -0.07
N SER A 49 -2.57 13.51 -0.04
CA SER A 49 -2.85 12.47 -1.03
C SER A 49 -3.58 11.29 -0.37
N LEU A 50 -4.52 10.72 -1.10
CA LEU A 50 -5.28 9.53 -0.67
C LEU A 50 -5.04 8.41 -1.68
N LYS A 51 -4.58 7.25 -1.19
CA LYS A 51 -4.36 6.05 -2.01
C LYS A 51 -5.04 4.83 -1.39
N PRO A 52 -5.67 3.94 -2.18
CA PRO A 52 -6.07 2.62 -1.70
C PRO A 52 -4.85 1.84 -1.18
N MET A 53 -4.95 1.21 -0.02
CA MET A 53 -3.82 0.45 0.55
C MET A 53 -3.32 -0.65 -0.38
N ARG A 54 -4.21 -1.28 -1.16
CA ARG A 54 -3.83 -2.26 -2.20
C ARG A 54 -2.84 -1.71 -3.23
N LYS A 55 -2.98 -0.43 -3.61
CA LYS A 55 -2.09 0.22 -4.58
C LYS A 55 -0.70 0.46 -4.01
N VAL A 56 -0.61 0.78 -2.73
CA VAL A 56 0.67 0.90 -2.02
C VAL A 56 1.40 -0.44 -2.00
N VAL A 57 0.68 -1.53 -1.73
CA VAL A 57 1.26 -2.88 -1.79
C VAL A 57 1.73 -3.19 -3.20
N GLU A 58 0.94 -2.94 -4.24
CA GLU A 58 1.36 -3.14 -5.63
C GLU A 58 2.61 -2.35 -6.01
N GLU A 59 2.74 -1.10 -5.56
CA GLU A 59 3.91 -0.24 -5.82
C GLU A 59 5.20 -0.78 -5.18
N VAL A 60 5.09 -1.45 -4.03
CA VAL A 60 6.24 -1.99 -3.28
C VAL A 60 6.47 -3.47 -3.58
N TYR A 61 5.46 -4.18 -4.08
CA TYR A 61 5.52 -5.61 -4.34
C TYR A 61 6.52 -5.91 -5.46
N GLY A 62 7.51 -6.74 -5.14
CA GLY A 62 8.57 -7.09 -6.09
C GLY A 62 9.69 -6.06 -6.18
N LEU A 63 9.77 -5.08 -5.27
CA LEU A 63 10.87 -4.10 -5.22
C LEU A 63 12.27 -4.75 -5.26
N TYR A 64 12.40 -5.93 -4.64
CA TYR A 64 13.65 -6.68 -4.58
C TYR A 64 13.76 -7.78 -5.64
N LYS A 65 12.76 -7.95 -6.52
CA LYS A 65 12.69 -9.07 -7.46
C LYS A 65 13.92 -9.13 -8.38
N ASP A 66 14.39 -7.98 -8.83
CA ASP A 66 15.54 -7.89 -9.75
C ASP A 66 16.89 -8.06 -9.05
N LEU A 67 16.91 -8.05 -7.70
CA LEU A 67 18.11 -8.30 -6.89
C LEU A 67 18.27 -9.78 -6.53
N VAL A 68 17.25 -10.61 -6.78
CA VAL A 68 17.24 -12.03 -6.45
C VAL A 68 17.61 -12.85 -7.69
N PRO A 69 18.64 -13.72 -7.62
CA PRO A 69 18.97 -14.61 -8.71
C PRO A 69 17.78 -15.50 -9.11
N PRO A 70 17.62 -15.85 -10.40
CA PRO A 70 16.55 -16.72 -10.85
C PRO A 70 16.55 -18.07 -10.09
N GLY A 71 15.38 -18.47 -9.59
CA GLY A 71 15.21 -19.73 -8.87
C GLY A 71 15.57 -19.69 -7.38
N VAL A 72 15.99 -18.54 -6.84
CA VAL A 72 16.26 -18.37 -5.40
C VAL A 72 15.00 -17.90 -4.68
N SER A 73 14.59 -18.62 -3.63
CA SER A 73 13.52 -18.20 -2.71
C SER A 73 14.12 -17.65 -1.43
N LEU A 74 14.12 -16.32 -1.29
CA LEU A 74 14.57 -15.64 -0.06
C LEU A 74 13.75 -16.08 1.17
N VAL A 75 12.49 -16.45 0.97
CA VAL A 75 11.62 -16.95 2.05
C VAL A 75 12.11 -18.30 2.58
N GLU A 76 12.48 -19.22 1.69
CA GLU A 76 12.99 -20.54 2.09
C GLU A 76 14.36 -20.41 2.76
N GLU A 77 15.21 -19.53 2.25
CA GLU A 77 16.52 -19.24 2.84
C GLU A 77 16.37 -18.70 4.26
N LEU A 78 15.50 -17.71 4.48
CA LEU A 78 15.23 -17.15 5.81
C LEU A 78 14.64 -18.21 6.77
N ILE A 79 13.72 -19.05 6.30
CA ILE A 79 13.14 -20.12 7.14
C ILE A 79 14.22 -21.13 7.54
N ARG A 80 15.13 -21.49 6.62
CA ARG A 80 16.24 -22.40 6.90
C ARG A 80 17.16 -21.80 7.97
N GLU A 81 17.57 -20.55 7.81
CA GLU A 81 18.42 -19.83 8.77
C GLU A 81 17.79 -19.81 10.16
N ARG A 82 16.51 -19.46 10.27
CA ARG A 82 15.79 -19.45 11.56
C ARG A 82 15.72 -20.82 12.22
N ARG A 83 15.57 -21.89 11.45
CA ARG A 83 15.60 -23.27 11.98
C ARG A 83 16.99 -23.72 12.39
N GLU A 84 18.04 -23.25 11.73
CA GLU A 84 19.42 -23.51 12.12
C GLU A 84 19.80 -22.77 13.39
N GLU A 85 19.39 -21.50 13.51
CA GLU A 85 19.54 -20.67 14.70
C GLU A 85 18.85 -21.32 15.91
N ALA A 86 17.56 -21.66 15.79
CA ALA A 86 16.81 -22.33 16.86
C ALA A 86 17.44 -23.66 17.30
N ARG A 87 17.98 -24.45 16.37
CA ARG A 87 18.69 -25.70 16.71
C ARG A 87 20.01 -25.46 17.44
N ARG A 88 20.71 -24.35 17.18
CA ARG A 88 21.94 -23.99 17.90
C ARG A 88 21.62 -23.53 19.31
N GLU A 89 20.57 -22.73 19.48
CA GLU A 89 20.10 -22.28 20.79
C GLU A 89 19.59 -23.46 21.65
N GLU A 90 18.99 -24.49 21.07
CA GLU A 90 18.57 -25.71 21.79
C GLU A 90 19.75 -26.61 22.23
N LEU A 91 20.93 -26.43 21.62
CA LEU A 91 22.15 -27.21 21.92
C LEU A 91 23.11 -26.49 22.88
N GLU A 92 22.88 -25.20 23.17
CA GLU A 92 23.52 -24.43 24.25
C GLU A 92 22.82 -24.64 25.60
#